data_AF-J2PDD5-F1
#
_entry.id   AF-J2PDD5-F1
#
_cell.length_a   1.000
_cell.length_b   1.000
_cell.length_c   1.000
_cell.angle_alpha   90.00
_cell.angle_beta   90.00
_cell.angle_gamma   90.00
#
_symmetry.space_group_name_H-M   'P 1'
#
loop_
_entity.id
_entity.type
_entity.pdbx_description
1 polymer ?
#
loop_
_entity_poly.entity_id
_entity_poly.type
_entity_poly.pdbx_seq_one_letter_code
_entity_poly.pdbx_strand_id
1 'polypeptide(L)'
;MRRFLLTACCCLVLPALGGCSIWGRLTGQGQLASRAPMDVRIRAVPNPDLAPPDPAAVVNRLYARAADAIRARDYALALDLLQVAAARAPGDVRVLNAQGVVYDELGRFDLSGRYYARALQADPNSAIVAHNIAYSARLRGLKASSPTLQAATPPLAPAAGPAPVPAGASNPAASPDSAAVTSPTLPRTKA
;
A
#
# COMPACT_ATOMS: atom_id res chain seq x y z
N MET A 1 -19.63 31.03 -12.16
CA MET A 1 -20.81 31.75 -11.62
C MET A 1 -21.78 30.72 -11.06
N ARG A 2 -22.13 30.86 -9.77
CA ARG A 2 -23.10 30.03 -9.01
C ARG A 2 -24.50 30.13 -9.59
N ARG A 3 -25.29 29.05 -9.57
CA ARG A 3 -26.76 29.11 -9.40
C ARG A 3 -27.24 28.00 -8.46
N PHE A 4 -27.63 28.45 -7.27
CA PHE A 4 -28.45 27.79 -6.25
C PHE A 4 -29.94 27.75 -6.69
N LEU A 5 -30.79 27.22 -5.80
CA LEU A 5 -32.26 27.02 -5.83
C LEU A 5 -32.64 25.59 -6.23
N LEU A 6 -32.95 24.64 -5.33
CA LEU A 6 -33.68 24.69 -4.05
C LEU A 6 -35.11 25.23 -4.23
N THR A 7 -36.01 24.33 -4.63
CA THR A 7 -37.47 24.55 -4.64
C THR A 7 -38.10 23.59 -3.62
N ALA A 8 -38.51 24.18 -2.49
CA ALA A 8 -39.38 23.63 -1.45
C ALA A 8 -40.67 23.05 -2.08
N CYS A 9 -41.22 21.91 -1.67
CA CYS A 9 -41.78 21.55 -0.35
C CYS A 9 -42.84 22.54 0.17
N CYS A 10 -44.07 22.40 -0.33
CA CYS A 10 -45.36 22.61 0.33
C CYS A 10 -46.41 22.38 -0.78
N CYS A 11 -47.43 21.53 -0.67
CA CYS A 11 -48.53 21.68 0.26
C CYS A 11 -49.21 20.33 0.55
N LEU A 12 -49.46 20.12 1.84
CA LEU A 12 -50.55 19.35 2.44
C LEU A 12 -51.86 19.44 1.65
N VAL A 13 -52.53 18.30 1.40
CA VAL A 13 -53.97 18.09 1.69
C VAL A 13 -54.23 16.58 1.85
N LEU A 14 -54.58 16.14 3.07
CA LEU A 14 -55.38 14.94 3.32
C LEU A 14 -56.83 15.40 3.51
N PRO A 15 -57.83 14.63 3.07
CA PRO A 15 -58.56 13.88 4.08
C PRO A 15 -58.89 12.44 3.67
N ALA A 16 -58.99 11.61 4.71
CA ALA A 16 -59.36 10.22 4.69
C ALA A 16 -60.86 9.99 4.44
N LEU A 17 -61.15 8.77 3.96
CA LEU A 17 -62.27 7.87 4.30
C LEU A 17 -63.06 7.38 3.08
N GLY A 18 -62.86 6.11 2.75
CA GLY A 18 -63.81 5.33 1.95
C GLY A 18 -63.17 4.32 1.01
N GLY A 19 -63.08 3.05 1.43
CA GLY A 19 -63.14 1.94 0.47
C GLY A 19 -61.89 1.10 0.24
N CYS A 20 -61.26 0.58 1.30
CA CYS A 20 -60.41 -0.61 1.21
C CYS A 20 -61.26 -1.87 0.94
N SER A 21 -61.58 -2.17 -0.32
CA SER A 21 -62.10 -3.51 -0.69
C SER A 21 -61.64 -4.06 -2.04
N ILE A 22 -60.95 -3.27 -2.87
CA ILE A 22 -60.59 -3.68 -4.24
C ILE A 22 -59.15 -4.22 -4.33
N TRP A 23 -58.26 -3.87 -3.39
CA TRP A 23 -56.86 -4.31 -3.49
C TRP A 23 -56.61 -5.77 -3.07
N GLY A 24 -57.52 -6.37 -2.28
CA GLY A 24 -57.38 -7.76 -1.83
C GLY A 24 -57.61 -8.84 -2.89
N ARG A 25 -58.14 -8.48 -4.07
CA ARG A 25 -58.37 -9.42 -5.20
C ARG A 25 -57.40 -9.24 -6.38
N LEU A 26 -56.35 -8.42 -6.22
CA LEU A 26 -55.22 -8.37 -7.16
C LEU A 26 -53.93 -8.95 -6.55
N THR A 27 -53.90 -9.21 -5.25
CA THR A 27 -52.90 -10.09 -4.62
C THR A 27 -53.34 -11.55 -4.77
N GLY A 28 -53.62 -11.96 -6.00
CA GLY A 28 -53.61 -13.38 -6.33
C GLY A 28 -52.26 -13.92 -5.89
N GLN A 29 -52.28 -14.94 -5.03
CA GLN A 29 -51.11 -15.71 -4.66
C GLN A 29 -50.58 -16.42 -5.91
N GLY A 30 -49.88 -15.68 -6.77
CA GLY A 30 -48.84 -16.27 -7.57
C GLY A 30 -47.78 -16.72 -6.58
N GLN A 31 -47.85 -17.97 -6.13
CA GLN A 31 -46.65 -18.67 -5.70
C GLN A 31 -45.72 -18.68 -6.92
N LEU A 32 -44.97 -17.58 -7.09
CA LEU A 32 -43.70 -17.62 -7.76
C LEU A 32 -42.89 -18.56 -6.90
N ALA A 33 -42.95 -19.86 -7.22
CA ALA A 33 -42.06 -20.85 -6.67
C ALA A 33 -40.66 -20.31 -6.94
N SER A 34 -40.06 -19.69 -5.92
CA SER A 34 -38.71 -19.17 -5.99
C SER A 34 -37.86 -20.39 -6.24
N ARG A 35 -37.48 -20.58 -7.51
CA ARG A 35 -36.67 -21.70 -7.94
C ARG A 35 -35.42 -21.64 -7.07
N ALA A 36 -35.25 -22.64 -6.19
CA ALA A 36 -34.10 -22.69 -5.30
C ALA A 36 -32.83 -22.50 -6.15
N PRO A 37 -31.84 -21.70 -5.70
CA PRO A 37 -30.63 -21.51 -6.46
C PRO A 37 -30.00 -22.87 -6.72
N MET A 38 -29.91 -23.25 -7.99
CA MET A 38 -29.26 -24.50 -8.39
C MET A 38 -27.78 -24.36 -8.04
N ASP A 39 -27.28 -25.18 -7.11
CA ASP A 39 -25.85 -25.27 -6.78
C ASP A 39 -25.13 -25.98 -7.93
N VAL A 40 -24.69 -25.20 -8.93
CA VAL A 40 -23.92 -25.70 -10.07
C VAL A 40 -22.46 -25.83 -9.64
N ARG A 41 -22.03 -27.07 -9.41
CA ARG A 41 -20.62 -27.39 -9.15
C ARG A 41 -19.92 -27.80 -10.43
N ILE A 42 -19.03 -26.95 -10.91
CA ILE A 42 -18.12 -27.29 -12.01
C ILE A 42 -16.91 -28.03 -11.42
N ARG A 43 -16.68 -29.27 -11.85
CA ARG A 43 -15.48 -30.06 -11.51
C ARG A 43 -14.70 -30.35 -12.78
N ALA A 44 -13.38 -30.23 -12.72
CA ALA A 44 -12.51 -30.73 -13.77
C ALA A 44 -12.62 -32.26 -13.84
N VAL A 45 -13.05 -32.80 -14.99
CA VAL A 45 -13.01 -34.23 -15.26
C VAL A 45 -11.63 -34.55 -15.82
N PRO A 46 -10.79 -35.36 -15.14
CA PRO A 46 -9.50 -35.78 -15.69
C PRO A 46 -9.75 -36.58 -16.96
N ASN A 47 -9.17 -36.13 -18.08
CA ASN A 47 -9.16 -36.91 -19.30
C ASN A 47 -7.82 -37.66 -19.38
N PRO A 48 -7.79 -38.99 -19.19
CA PRO A 48 -6.55 -39.77 -19.21
C PRO A 48 -5.85 -39.76 -20.58
N ASP A 49 -6.59 -39.49 -21.65
CA ASP A 49 -6.06 -39.43 -23.01
C ASP A 49 -5.45 -38.06 -23.34
N LEU A 50 -5.68 -37.04 -22.50
CA LEU A 50 -5.11 -35.72 -22.66
C LEU A 50 -3.82 -35.62 -21.84
N ALA A 51 -2.68 -35.68 -22.52
CA ALA A 51 -1.41 -35.41 -21.87
C ALA A 51 -1.44 -34.01 -21.20
N PRO A 52 -1.00 -33.88 -19.94
CA PRO A 52 -0.92 -32.58 -19.29
C PRO A 52 -0.02 -31.66 -20.13
N PRO A 53 -0.38 -30.38 -20.27
CA PRO A 53 0.41 -29.46 -21.06
C PRO A 53 1.83 -29.37 -20.48
N ASP A 54 2.81 -29.26 -21.36
CA ASP A 54 4.20 -29.00 -20.98
C ASP A 54 4.25 -27.85 -19.96
N PRO A 55 4.82 -28.06 -18.76
CA PRO A 55 4.95 -27.04 -17.74
C PRO A 55 5.60 -25.75 -18.26
N ALA A 56 6.59 -25.85 -19.16
CA ALA A 56 7.24 -24.68 -19.75
C ALA A 56 6.28 -23.92 -20.69
N ALA A 57 5.46 -24.63 -21.49
CA ALA A 57 4.43 -24.02 -22.31
C ALA A 57 3.38 -23.27 -21.48
N VAL A 58 3.01 -23.77 -20.30
CA VAL A 58 2.11 -23.06 -19.37
C VAL A 58 2.73 -21.74 -18.90
N VAL A 59 3.99 -21.76 -18.46
CA VAL A 59 4.71 -20.55 -18.03
C VAL A 59 4.85 -19.55 -19.17
N ASN A 60 5.19 -20.01 -20.38
CA ASN A 60 5.30 -19.16 -21.57
C ASN A 60 3.99 -18.42 -21.89
N ARG A 61 2.83 -19.10 -21.79
CA ARG A 61 1.52 -18.47 -22.00
C ARG A 61 1.16 -17.47 -20.91
N LEU A 62 1.44 -17.80 -19.64
CA LEU A 62 1.23 -16.88 -18.52
C LEU A 62 2.08 -15.62 -18.68
N TYR A 63 3.35 -15.79 -19.05
CA TYR A 63 4.28 -14.69 -19.31
C TYR A 63 3.82 -13.83 -20.49
N ALA A 64 3.41 -14.42 -21.61
CA ALA A 64 2.92 -13.68 -22.77
C ALA A 64 1.69 -12.82 -22.40
N ARG A 65 0.70 -13.41 -21.71
CA ARG A 65 -0.48 -12.68 -21.27
C ARG A 65 -0.15 -11.58 -20.25
N ALA A 66 0.83 -11.83 -19.38
CA ALA A 66 1.33 -10.79 -18.47
C ALA A 66 1.98 -9.64 -19.24
N ALA A 67 2.79 -9.93 -20.25
CA ALA A 67 3.39 -8.90 -21.10
C ALA A 67 2.31 -8.06 -21.82
N ASP A 68 1.22 -8.69 -22.27
CA ASP A 68 0.08 -7.97 -22.85
C ASP A 68 -0.59 -7.05 -21.82
N ALA A 69 -0.80 -7.53 -20.60
CA ALA A 69 -1.34 -6.74 -19.50
C ALA A 69 -0.43 -5.55 -19.12
N ILE A 70 0.90 -5.75 -19.11
CA ILE A 70 1.88 -4.67 -18.89
C ILE A 70 1.76 -3.61 -19.98
N ARG A 71 1.69 -4.01 -21.25
CA ARG A 71 1.50 -3.07 -22.37
C ARG A 71 0.18 -2.30 -22.26
N ALA A 72 -0.85 -2.93 -21.72
CA ALA A 72 -2.14 -2.30 -21.43
C ALA A 72 -2.14 -1.46 -20.13
N ARG A 73 -1.03 -1.43 -19.38
CA ARG A 73 -0.90 -0.84 -18.04
C ARG A 73 -1.86 -1.43 -16.99
N ASP A 74 -2.35 -2.65 -17.23
CA ASP A 74 -3.09 -3.43 -16.24
C ASP A 74 -2.10 -4.17 -15.33
N TYR A 75 -1.50 -3.42 -14.41
CA TYR A 75 -0.45 -3.92 -13.52
C TYR A 75 -0.97 -4.94 -12.50
N ALA A 76 -2.25 -4.88 -12.14
CA ALA A 76 -2.87 -5.84 -11.23
C ALA A 76 -2.92 -7.23 -11.89
N LEU A 77 -3.51 -7.31 -13.10
CA LEU A 77 -3.55 -8.55 -13.86
C LEU A 77 -2.13 -9.06 -14.20
N ALA A 78 -1.22 -8.16 -14.55
CA ALA A 78 0.17 -8.53 -14.82
C ALA A 78 0.82 -9.22 -13.60
N LEU A 79 0.70 -8.64 -12.40
CA LEU A 79 1.27 -9.23 -11.20
C LEU A 79 0.63 -10.57 -10.84
N ASP A 80 -0.69 -10.71 -10.96
CA ASP A 80 -1.38 -11.99 -10.72
C ASP A 80 -0.86 -13.08 -11.65
N LEU A 81 -0.78 -12.80 -12.95
CA LEU A 81 -0.27 -13.75 -13.94
C LEU A 81 1.20 -14.10 -13.69
N LEU A 82 2.03 -13.10 -13.37
CA LEU A 82 3.44 -13.30 -13.06
C LEU A 82 3.64 -14.09 -11.76
N GLN A 83 2.79 -13.91 -10.74
CA GLN A 83 2.85 -14.69 -9.51
C GLN A 83 2.53 -16.16 -9.78
N VAL A 84 1.50 -16.42 -10.59
CA VAL A 84 1.10 -17.76 -11.01
C VAL A 84 2.20 -18.41 -11.87
N ALA A 85 2.90 -17.64 -12.70
CA ALA A 85 4.05 -18.10 -13.49
C ALA A 85 5.26 -18.40 -12.59
N ALA A 86 5.60 -17.51 -11.65
CA ALA A 86 6.71 -17.68 -10.73
C ALA A 86 6.50 -18.86 -9.77
N ALA A 87 5.25 -19.17 -9.39
CA ALA A 87 4.96 -20.37 -8.61
C ALA A 87 5.29 -21.67 -9.36
N ARG A 88 5.27 -21.65 -10.70
CA ARG A 88 5.58 -22.80 -11.56
C ARG A 88 7.06 -22.84 -11.97
N ALA A 89 7.66 -21.67 -12.18
CA ALA A 89 9.07 -21.52 -12.52
C ALA A 89 9.70 -20.39 -11.67
N PRO A 90 10.10 -20.68 -10.41
CA PRO A 90 10.57 -19.66 -9.47
C PRO A 90 11.85 -18.92 -9.89
N GLY A 91 12.60 -19.50 -10.83
CA GLY A 91 13.84 -18.95 -11.38
C GLY A 91 13.75 -18.50 -12.84
N ASP A 92 12.54 -18.42 -13.43
CA ASP A 92 12.42 -17.88 -14.80
C ASP A 92 12.79 -16.39 -14.78
N VAL A 93 13.95 -16.08 -15.36
CA VAL A 93 14.54 -14.73 -15.41
C VAL A 93 13.58 -13.73 -16.04
N ARG A 94 12.81 -14.14 -17.05
CA ARG A 94 11.87 -13.25 -17.74
C ARG A 94 10.71 -12.87 -16.81
N VAL A 95 10.18 -13.85 -16.09
CA VAL A 95 9.10 -13.65 -15.12
C VAL A 95 9.55 -12.74 -13.98
N LEU A 96 10.72 -13.02 -13.38
CA LEU A 96 11.30 -12.20 -12.31
C LEU A 96 11.59 -10.77 -12.79
N ASN A 97 12.18 -10.62 -13.97
CA ASN A 97 12.43 -9.32 -14.59
C ASN A 97 11.14 -8.53 -14.83
N ALA A 98 10.10 -9.18 -15.36
CA ALA A 98 8.81 -8.53 -15.60
C ALA A 98 8.13 -8.08 -14.29
N GLN A 99 8.27 -8.83 -13.20
CA GLN A 99 7.80 -8.37 -11.87
C GLN A 99 8.54 -7.10 -11.44
N GLY A 100 9.86 -7.05 -11.65
CA GLY A 100 10.66 -5.84 -11.43
C GLY A 100 10.13 -4.63 -12.20
N VAL A 101 9.92 -4.80 -13.51
CA VAL A 101 9.38 -3.75 -14.39
C VAL A 101 8.01 -3.26 -13.92
N VAL A 102 7.11 -4.16 -13.54
CA VAL A 102 5.79 -3.75 -13.04
C VAL A 102 5.90 -2.94 -11.75
N TYR A 103 6.78 -3.32 -10.83
CA TYR A 103 6.99 -2.54 -9.61
C TYR A 103 7.67 -1.20 -9.86
N ASP A 104 8.52 -1.07 -10.89
CA ASP A 104 9.05 0.24 -11.32
C ASP A 104 7.94 1.17 -11.80
N GLU A 105 7.04 0.66 -12.64
CA GLU A 105 5.87 1.41 -13.14
C GLU A 105 4.97 1.87 -11.98
N LEU A 106 4.80 1.02 -10.96
CA LEU A 106 4.07 1.36 -9.73
C LEU A 106 4.86 2.28 -8.78
N GLY A 107 6.12 2.60 -9.09
CA GLY A 107 7.00 3.41 -8.23
C GLY A 107 7.49 2.70 -6.97
N ARG A 108 7.25 1.40 -6.84
CA ARG A 108 7.70 0.55 -5.74
C ARG A 108 9.10 0.03 -6.04
N PHE A 109 10.05 0.96 -6.11
CA PHE A 109 11.43 0.65 -6.48
C PHE A 109 12.13 -0.25 -5.46
N ASP A 110 11.63 -0.31 -4.22
CA ASP A 110 12.05 -1.24 -3.18
C ASP A 110 11.77 -2.69 -3.57
N LEU A 111 10.55 -2.96 -4.06
CA LEU A 111 10.15 -4.29 -4.51
C LEU A 111 10.80 -4.64 -5.84
N SER A 112 10.82 -3.69 -6.78
CA SER A 112 11.47 -3.86 -8.08
C SER A 112 12.91 -4.36 -7.95
N GLY A 113 13.71 -3.69 -7.10
CA GLY A 113 15.10 -4.09 -6.85
C GLY A 113 15.26 -5.52 -6.31
N ARG A 114 14.32 -6.00 -5.49
CA ARG A 114 14.34 -7.39 -4.98
C ARG A 114 14.11 -8.40 -6.11
N TYR A 115 13.18 -8.12 -7.02
CA TYR A 115 12.90 -9.00 -8.15
C TYR A 115 14.03 -9.00 -9.17
N TYR A 116 14.63 -7.85 -9.47
CA TYR A 116 15.82 -7.80 -10.30
C TYR A 116 17.02 -8.52 -9.68
N ALA A 117 17.23 -8.40 -8.36
CA ALA A 117 18.28 -9.14 -7.67
C ALA A 117 18.08 -10.66 -7.80
N ARG A 118 16.85 -11.14 -7.66
CA ARG A 118 16.51 -12.56 -7.90
C ARG A 118 16.72 -12.96 -9.37
N ALA A 119 16.38 -12.09 -10.32
CA ALA A 119 16.61 -12.35 -11.73
C ALA A 119 18.12 -12.47 -12.04
N LEU A 120 18.97 -11.61 -11.46
CA LEU A 120 20.43 -11.70 -11.58
C LEU A 120 21.02 -12.90 -10.83
N GLN A 121 20.40 -13.38 -9.76
CA GLN A 121 20.80 -14.65 -9.13
C GLN A 121 20.57 -15.84 -10.06
N ALA A 122 19.50 -15.81 -10.86
CA ALA A 122 19.19 -16.86 -11.83
C ALA A 122 20.03 -16.75 -13.11
N ASP A 123 20.27 -15.52 -13.60
CA ASP A 123 21.16 -15.24 -14.73
C ASP A 123 21.98 -13.95 -14.46
N PRO A 124 23.21 -14.09 -13.95
CA PRO A 124 24.09 -12.95 -13.66
C PRO A 124 24.46 -12.10 -14.87
N ASN A 125 24.39 -12.68 -16.09
CA ASN A 125 24.81 -12.03 -17.33
C ASN A 125 23.63 -11.50 -18.15
N SER A 126 22.44 -11.44 -17.56
CA SER A 126 21.24 -11.00 -18.26
C SER A 126 21.29 -9.51 -18.61
N ALA A 127 21.63 -9.21 -19.86
CA ALA A 127 21.71 -7.84 -20.36
C ALA A 127 20.38 -7.07 -20.23
N ILE A 128 19.24 -7.76 -20.40
CA ILE A 128 17.91 -7.18 -20.24
C ILE A 128 17.65 -6.77 -18.79
N VAL A 129 18.00 -7.62 -17.82
CA VAL A 129 17.83 -7.30 -16.40
C VAL A 129 18.73 -6.12 -16.01
N ALA A 130 19.99 -6.14 -16.44
CA ALA A 130 20.93 -5.05 -16.18
C ALA A 130 20.43 -3.71 -16.76
N HIS A 131 19.89 -3.72 -17.99
CA HIS A 131 19.28 -2.56 -18.60
C HIS A 131 18.10 -2.01 -17.77
N ASN A 132 17.21 -2.90 -17.33
CA ASN A 132 16.03 -2.52 -16.54
C ASN A 132 16.41 -1.99 -15.14
N ILE A 133 17.44 -2.52 -14.49
CA ILE A 133 17.97 -1.97 -13.23
C ILE A 133 18.48 -0.54 -13.45
N ALA A 134 19.23 -0.31 -14.53
CA ALA A 134 19.73 1.04 -14.85
C ALA A 134 18.58 2.02 -15.13
N TYR A 135 17.53 1.55 -15.81
CA TYR A 135 16.30 2.33 -16.04
C TYR A 135 15.56 2.64 -14.72
N SER A 136 15.38 1.64 -13.85
CA SER A 136 14.79 1.79 -12.51
C SER A 136 15.50 2.86 -11.68
N ALA A 137 16.84 2.85 -11.68
CA ALA A 137 17.64 3.84 -10.96
C ALA A 137 17.38 5.28 -11.44
N ARG A 138 17.22 5.47 -12.76
CA ARG A 138 16.86 6.77 -13.35
C ARG A 138 15.45 7.21 -12.93
N LEU A 139 14.46 6.32 -13.01
CA LEU A 139 13.09 6.61 -12.57
C LEU A 139 13.04 7.04 -11.10
N ARG A 140 13.81 6.37 -10.24
CA ARG A 140 13.92 6.72 -8.82
C ARG A 140 14.53 8.10 -8.62
N GLY A 141 15.62 8.41 -9.33
CA GLY A 141 16.25 9.73 -9.28
C GLY A 141 15.30 10.86 -9.70
N LEU A 142 14.54 10.66 -10.78
CA LEU A 142 13.54 11.63 -11.26
C LEU A 142 12.44 11.89 -10.22
N LYS A 143 11.92 10.83 -9.56
CA LYS A 143 10.92 10.99 -8.50
C LYS A 143 11.49 11.67 -7.25
N ALA A 144 12.73 11.36 -6.86
CA ALA A 144 13.39 12.01 -5.73
C ALA A 144 13.67 13.51 -5.98
N SER A 145 13.95 13.90 -7.22
CA SER A 145 14.16 15.30 -7.61
C SER A 145 12.88 16.13 -7.73
N SER A 146 11.69 15.51 -7.63
CA SER A 146 10.43 16.24 -7.64
C SER A 146 10.27 17.02 -6.33
N PRO A 147 10.17 18.37 -6.36
CA PRO A 147 10.26 19.22 -5.16
C PRO A 147 9.19 18.95 -4.10
N THR A 148 8.11 18.25 -4.46
CA THR A 148 7.00 17.89 -3.57
C THR A 148 7.31 16.68 -2.65
N LEU A 149 8.32 15.85 -2.95
CA LEU A 149 8.69 14.68 -2.13
C LEU A 149 9.88 14.93 -1.18
N GLN A 150 10.56 16.07 -1.32
CA GLN A 150 11.68 16.45 -0.43
C GLN A 150 11.21 16.93 0.96
N ALA A 151 9.90 17.12 1.15
CA ALA A 151 9.33 17.73 2.36
C ALA A 151 8.48 16.74 3.18
N ALA A 152 9.09 15.66 3.68
CA ALA A 152 8.48 14.87 4.77
C ALA A 152 9.50 14.02 5.54
N THR A 153 10.62 14.60 5.94
CA THR A 153 11.23 14.33 7.25
C THR A 153 11.96 15.62 7.63
N PRO A 154 11.36 16.53 8.42
CA PRO A 154 12.20 17.48 9.13
C PRO A 154 13.23 16.64 9.90
N PRO A 155 14.53 16.98 9.88
CA PRO A 155 15.47 16.31 10.75
C PRO A 155 14.92 16.48 12.18
N LEU A 156 14.66 15.36 12.86
CA LEU A 156 14.58 15.37 14.32
C LEU A 156 15.92 15.93 14.78
N ALA A 157 15.94 17.23 15.09
CA ALA A 157 17.06 17.84 15.76
C ALA A 157 17.39 16.95 16.97
N PRO A 158 18.66 16.62 17.22
CA PRO A 158 19.02 15.88 18.43
C PRO A 158 18.46 16.67 19.60
N ALA A 159 17.68 16.00 20.46
CA ALA A 159 17.05 16.60 21.63
C ALA A 159 18.09 17.49 22.35
N ALA A 160 17.91 18.79 22.24
CA ALA A 160 18.71 19.74 23.00
C ALA A 160 18.45 19.42 24.47
N GLY A 161 19.50 19.02 25.18
CA GLY A 161 19.45 18.84 26.64
C GLY A 161 18.99 20.13 27.32
N PRO A 162 18.56 20.05 28.59
CA PRO A 162 18.03 21.20 29.31
C PRO A 162 19.06 22.35 29.31
N ALA A 163 18.62 23.53 28.89
CA ALA A 163 19.42 24.75 28.81
C ALA A 163 20.02 25.14 30.16
N PRO A 164 21.23 25.74 30.19
CA PRO A 164 21.82 26.23 31.44
C PRO A 164 21.08 27.48 31.93
N VAL A 165 20.80 27.51 33.24
CA VAL A 165 20.29 28.68 33.96
C VAL A 165 21.31 29.83 33.87
N PRO A 166 20.91 31.05 33.48
CA PRO A 166 21.83 32.17 33.39
C PRO A 166 22.17 32.71 34.78
N ALA A 167 23.46 32.76 35.08
CA ALA A 167 24.01 33.51 36.20
C ALA A 167 24.02 35.01 35.87
N GLY A 168 23.51 35.82 36.79
CA GLY A 168 23.83 37.25 36.85
C GLY A 168 22.63 38.18 36.93
N ALA A 169 22.21 38.50 38.16
CA ALA A 169 21.62 39.80 38.48
C ALA A 169 22.15 40.23 39.84
N SER A 170 23.19 41.06 39.78
CA SER A 170 23.74 41.86 40.85
C SER A 170 22.68 42.82 41.43
N ASN A 171 22.54 42.84 42.76
CA ASN A 171 21.90 43.92 43.50
C ASN A 171 22.88 44.45 44.57
N PRO A 172 23.11 45.77 44.68
CA PRO A 172 23.88 46.35 45.77
C PRO A 172 22.94 46.88 46.87
N ALA A 173 23.18 46.53 48.13
CA ALA A 173 22.96 47.40 49.29
C ALA A 173 23.35 46.73 50.62
N ALA A 174 24.22 47.43 51.35
CA ALA A 174 24.32 47.55 52.82
C ALA A 174 24.81 46.36 53.69
N SER A 175 26.05 46.56 54.17
CA SER A 175 26.84 46.06 55.32
C SER A 175 26.12 45.87 56.68
N PRO A 176 26.82 45.48 57.78
CA PRO A 176 27.88 44.47 57.97
C PRO A 176 27.59 43.52 59.19
N ASP A 177 28.57 42.65 59.47
CA ASP A 177 28.98 42.15 60.79
C ASP A 177 28.91 40.64 61.09
N SER A 178 30.13 40.14 61.33
CA SER A 178 30.55 39.26 62.43
C SER A 178 30.49 37.73 62.32
N ALA A 179 31.67 37.18 62.63
CA ALA A 179 31.96 35.91 63.30
C ALA A 179 31.73 34.62 62.48
N ALA A 180 32.78 33.97 61.98
CA ALA A 180 33.76 33.12 62.69
C ALA A 180 33.30 31.67 62.86
N VAL A 181 34.30 30.78 62.93
CA VAL A 181 34.29 29.42 63.54
C VAL A 181 34.24 28.22 62.56
N THR A 182 35.44 27.85 62.10
CA THR A 182 36.11 26.52 62.17
C THR A 182 35.36 25.22 61.83
N SER A 183 35.86 24.50 60.80
CA SER A 183 36.47 23.13 60.80
C SER A 183 35.89 21.98 61.68
N PRO A 184 36.23 20.70 61.42
CA PRO A 184 36.36 19.96 60.14
C PRO A 184 35.97 18.43 60.25
N THR A 185 36.20 17.67 59.17
CA THR A 185 36.65 16.24 59.11
C THR A 185 35.84 15.11 59.81
N LEU A 186 35.38 14.10 59.06
CA LEU A 186 35.95 12.72 59.03
C LEU A 186 35.18 11.76 58.08
N PRO A 187 35.79 10.65 57.63
CA PRO A 187 35.37 9.90 56.43
C PRO A 187 35.00 8.41 56.67
N ARG A 188 34.59 7.74 55.57
CA ARG A 188 34.57 6.28 55.31
C ARG A 188 33.58 5.48 56.18
N THR A 189 32.93 4.42 55.71
CA THR A 189 33.42 3.23 55.00
C THR A 189 32.32 2.54 54.18
N LYS A 190 32.75 1.83 53.12
CA LYS A 190 32.02 0.79 52.39
C LYS A 190 31.66 -0.41 53.28
N ALA A 191 30.56 -1.07 52.93
CA ALA A 191 30.46 -2.52 52.82
C ALA A 191 29.79 -2.83 51.47
#